data_AF-A0A844BAB2-F1
#
_entry.id   AF-A0A844BAB2-F1
#
_cell.length_a   1.000
_cell.length_b   1.000
_cell.length_c   1.000
_cell.angle_alpha   90.00
_cell.angle_beta   90.00
_cell.angle_gamma   90.00
#
_symmetry.space_group_name_H-M   'P 1'
#
loop_
_entity.id
_entity.type
_entity.pdbx_description
1 polymer ?
#
loop_
_entity_poly.entity_id
_entity_poly.type
_entity_poly.pdbx_seq_one_letter_code
_entity_poly.pdbx_strand_id
1 'polypeptide(L)'
;MEEITEEKVRAEWYRASIQVVREIGIFALKALITLNSGAFVVLLTFLGNATAQTAFSVPLSAIKFSMLCFLAGIISAFADIAVAYLVALTANPYTGKSALADWFVVPAYVGLATISLAAFSFGVWTVLDGVQAR
;
A
#
# COMPACT_ATOMS: atom_id res chain seq x y z
N MET A 1 -30.90 35.17 7.62
CA MET A 1 -29.99 34.46 6.69
C MET A 1 -28.60 34.72 7.19
N GLU A 2 -27.88 33.68 7.59
CA GLU A 2 -26.48 33.82 8.00
C GLU A 2 -25.65 34.14 6.77
N GLU A 3 -24.86 35.21 6.82
CA GLU A 3 -24.06 35.65 5.68
C GLU A 3 -22.93 34.64 5.44
N ILE A 4 -22.98 33.96 4.30
CA ILE A 4 -21.96 32.99 3.89
C ILE A 4 -20.76 33.79 3.38
N THR A 5 -19.77 33.99 4.24
CA THR A 5 -18.50 34.63 3.88
C THR A 5 -17.55 33.61 3.24
N GLU A 6 -16.73 34.07 2.28
CA GLU A 6 -15.74 33.24 1.58
C GLU A 6 -14.77 32.52 2.54
N GLU A 7 -14.49 33.12 3.69
CA GLU A 7 -13.63 32.56 4.73
C GLU A 7 -14.24 31.32 5.39
N LYS A 8 -15.56 31.32 5.65
CA LYS A 8 -16.28 30.16 6.20
C LYS A 8 -16.28 28.99 5.21
N VAL A 9 -16.54 29.27 3.92
CA VAL A 9 -16.50 28.27 2.85
C VAL A 9 -15.11 27.65 2.73
N ARG A 10 -14.04 28.45 2.82
CA ARG A 10 -12.66 27.97 2.78
C ARG A 10 -12.32 27.07 3.96
N ALA A 11 -12.76 27.45 5.17
CA ALA A 11 -12.51 26.69 6.38
C ALA A 11 -13.25 25.35 6.38
N GLU A 12 -14.50 25.31 5.93
CA GLU A 12 -15.27 24.07 5.78
C GLU A 12 -14.69 23.14 4.73
N TRP A 13 -14.31 23.68 3.55
CA TRP A 13 -13.65 22.88 2.52
C TRP A 13 -12.34 22.30 3.01
N TYR A 14 -11.51 23.10 3.69
CA TYR A 14 -10.25 22.62 4.26
C TYR A 14 -10.47 21.47 5.26
N ARG A 15 -11.49 21.58 6.13
CA ARG A 15 -11.87 20.51 7.06
C ARG A 15 -12.33 19.26 6.32
N ALA A 16 -13.19 19.40 5.32
CA ALA A 16 -13.71 18.28 4.54
C ALA A 16 -12.60 17.57 3.76
N SER A 17 -11.72 18.31 3.08
CA SER A 17 -10.59 17.76 2.33
C SER A 17 -9.59 17.05 3.22
N ILE A 18 -9.25 17.62 4.39
CA ILE A 18 -8.41 16.93 5.38
C ILE A 18 -9.06 15.62 5.83
N GLN A 19 -10.36 15.65 6.07
CA GLN A 19 -11.07 14.46 6.54
C GLN A 19 -11.05 13.35 5.48
N VAL A 20 -11.32 13.67 4.21
CA VAL A 20 -11.27 12.71 3.10
C VAL A 20 -9.86 12.14 2.91
N VAL A 21 -8.83 12.99 2.91
CA VAL A 21 -7.43 12.54 2.81
C VAL A 21 -7.06 11.63 3.96
N ARG A 22 -7.49 11.96 5.18
CA ARG A 22 -7.28 11.12 6.36
C ARG A 22 -7.99 9.79 6.25
N GLU A 23 -9.24 9.77 5.78
CA GLU A 23 -10.02 8.54 5.61
C GLU A 23 -9.42 7.62 4.54
N ILE A 24 -9.02 8.18 3.39
CA ILE A 24 -8.34 7.45 2.31
C ILE A 24 -6.98 6.94 2.79
N GLY A 25 -6.19 7.77 3.47
CA GLY A 25 -4.90 7.38 4.03
C GLY A 25 -5.04 6.26 5.07
N ILE A 26 -6.02 6.34 5.96
CA ILE A 26 -6.31 5.29 6.95
C ILE A 26 -6.79 4.01 6.26
N PHE A 27 -7.64 4.12 5.24
CA PHE A 27 -8.10 2.96 4.48
C PHE A 27 -6.95 2.26 3.76
N ALA A 28 -6.09 3.00 3.05
CA ALA A 28 -4.92 2.47 2.38
C ALA A 28 -3.96 1.81 3.38
N LEU A 29 -3.70 2.46 4.53
CA LEU A 29 -2.86 1.91 5.58
C LEU A 29 -3.45 0.64 6.20
N LYS A 30 -4.78 0.59 6.42
CA LYS A 30 -5.47 -0.63 6.85
C LYS A 30 -5.35 -1.75 5.82
N ALA A 31 -5.65 -1.46 4.56
CA ALA A 31 -5.56 -2.43 3.47
C ALA A 31 -4.14 -3.00 3.35
N LEU A 32 -3.13 -2.14 3.45
CA LEU A 32 -1.72 -2.53 3.44
C LEU A 32 -1.36 -3.42 4.62
N ILE A 33 -1.71 -3.02 5.84
CA ILE A 33 -1.43 -3.82 7.03
C ILE A 33 -2.13 -5.18 6.93
N THR A 34 -3.39 -5.22 6.49
CA THR A 34 -4.15 -6.47 6.31
C THR A 34 -3.53 -7.37 5.23
N LEU A 35 -3.15 -6.83 4.07
CA LEU A 35 -2.50 -7.61 3.01
C LEU A 35 -1.13 -8.15 3.44
N ASN A 36 -0.32 -7.31 4.08
CA ASN A 36 1.00 -7.68 4.57
C ASN A 36 0.94 -8.72 5.69
N SER A 37 0.09 -8.50 6.70
CA SER A 37 -0.10 -9.43 7.80
C SER A 37 -0.67 -10.76 7.31
N GLY A 38 -1.62 -10.75 6.37
CA GLY A 38 -2.13 -11.96 5.74
C GLY A 38 -1.04 -12.77 5.04
N ALA A 39 -0.18 -12.12 4.26
CA ALA A 39 0.95 -12.77 3.61
C ALA A 39 1.95 -13.36 4.62
N PHE A 40 2.23 -12.64 5.71
CA PHE A 40 3.12 -13.13 6.77
C PHE A 40 2.54 -14.34 7.50
N VAL A 41 1.23 -14.34 7.77
CA VAL A 41 0.51 -15.48 8.36
C VAL A 41 0.58 -16.68 7.42
N VAL A 42 0.30 -16.50 6.12
CA VAL A 42 0.41 -17.58 5.13
C VAL A 42 1.82 -18.16 5.09
N LEU A 43 2.85 -17.31 5.10
CA LEU A 43 4.25 -17.74 5.16
C LEU A 43 4.53 -18.56 6.42
N LEU A 44 4.14 -18.08 7.59
CA LEU A 44 4.37 -18.74 8.87
C LEU A 44 3.61 -20.07 8.96
N THR A 45 2.36 -20.10 8.51
CA THR A 45 1.55 -21.32 8.45
C THR A 45 2.18 -22.33 7.50
N PHE A 46 2.64 -21.89 6.33
CA PHE A 46 3.34 -22.74 5.39
C PHE A 46 4.64 -23.29 5.99
N LEU A 47 5.44 -22.42 6.62
CA LEU A 47 6.70 -22.82 7.27
C LEU A 47 6.47 -23.81 8.41
N GLY A 48 5.44 -23.58 9.24
CA GLY A 48 5.06 -24.46 10.34
C GLY A 48 4.57 -25.82 9.88
N ASN A 49 3.85 -25.87 8.76
CA ASN A 49 3.44 -27.13 8.14
C ASN A 49 4.61 -27.86 7.49
N ALA A 50 5.54 -27.14 6.85
CA ALA A 50 6.75 -27.72 6.26
C ALA A 50 7.71 -28.29 7.32
N THR A 51 7.80 -27.69 8.51
CA THR A 51 8.56 -28.28 9.63
C THR A 51 7.88 -29.49 10.26
N ALA A 52 6.54 -29.54 10.26
CA ALA A 52 5.79 -30.68 10.78
C ALA A 52 5.75 -31.87 9.81
N GLN A 53 5.73 -31.61 8.50
CA GLN A 53 5.68 -32.64 7.45
C GLN A 53 7.07 -32.80 6.80
N THR A 54 7.75 -33.93 7.05
CA THR A 54 9.09 -34.23 6.53
C THR A 54 9.18 -34.39 5.00
N ALA A 55 8.04 -34.37 4.30
CA ALA A 55 7.92 -34.60 2.86
C ALA A 55 8.27 -33.40 1.98
N PHE A 56 8.33 -32.18 2.55
CA PHE A 56 8.62 -30.97 1.78
C PHE A 56 9.80 -30.21 2.36
N SER A 57 10.70 -29.77 1.49
CA SER A 57 11.87 -28.96 1.85
C SER A 57 11.78 -27.64 1.09
N VAL A 58 11.85 -26.53 1.83
CA VAL A 58 11.87 -25.18 1.26
C VAL A 58 13.29 -24.63 1.43
N PRO A 59 13.99 -24.27 0.36
CA PRO A 59 15.35 -23.75 0.47
C PRO A 59 15.32 -22.38 1.15
N LEU A 60 16.24 -22.17 2.10
CA LEU A 60 16.36 -20.92 2.85
C LEU A 60 16.56 -19.69 1.95
N SER A 61 17.16 -19.88 0.77
CA SER A 61 17.34 -18.83 -0.23
C SER A 61 16.00 -18.31 -0.77
N ALA A 62 15.03 -19.19 -1.06
CA ALA A 62 13.71 -18.79 -1.54
C ALA A 62 12.94 -17.98 -0.47
N ILE A 63 13.05 -18.39 0.80
CA ILE A 63 12.46 -17.66 1.92
C ILE A 63 13.06 -16.26 2.05
N LYS A 64 14.40 -16.13 2.03
CA LYS A 64 15.07 -14.83 2.11
C LYS A 64 14.68 -13.91 0.96
N PHE A 65 14.63 -14.44 -0.27
CA PHE A 65 14.25 -13.67 -1.44
C PHE A 65 12.79 -13.20 -1.35
N SER A 66 11.87 -14.07 -0.92
CA SER A 66 10.48 -13.71 -0.67
C SER A 66 10.34 -12.59 0.36
N MET A 67 11.09 -12.66 1.48
CA MET A 67 11.09 -11.60 2.49
C MET A 67 11.58 -10.26 1.93
N LEU A 68 12.59 -10.26 1.03
CA LEU A 68 13.05 -9.05 0.36
C LEU A 68 11.99 -8.49 -0.60
N CYS A 69 11.29 -9.35 -1.36
CA CYS A 69 10.17 -8.93 -2.21
C CYS A 69 9.05 -8.29 -1.38
N PHE A 70 8.72 -8.87 -0.22
CA PHE A 70 7.74 -8.26 0.68
C PHE A 70 8.20 -6.93 1.25
N LEU A 71 9.47 -6.81 1.64
CA LEU A 71 10.03 -5.54 2.10
C LEU A 71 9.96 -4.45 1.02
N ALA A 72 10.28 -4.80 -0.24
CA ALA A 72 10.15 -3.89 -1.37
C ALA A 72 8.70 -3.46 -1.60
N GLY A 73 7.74 -4.39 -1.50
CA GLY A 73 6.31 -4.10 -1.57
C GLY A 73 5.85 -3.12 -0.49
N ILE A 74 6.34 -3.28 0.75
CA ILE A 74 6.08 -2.37 1.88
C ILE A 74 6.64 -0.97 1.59
N ILE A 75 7.90 -0.87 1.15
CA ILE A 75 8.53 0.43 0.88
C ILE A 75 7.78 1.19 -0.23
N SER A 76 7.40 0.49 -1.30
CA SER A 76 6.61 1.07 -2.40
C SER A 76 5.27 1.63 -1.91
N ALA A 77 4.64 0.93 -0.96
CA ALA A 77 3.39 1.36 -0.38
C ALA A 77 3.52 2.58 0.54
N PHE A 78 4.61 2.67 1.32
CA PHE A 78 4.91 3.89 2.07
C PHE A 78 5.18 5.09 1.15
N ALA A 79 5.86 4.86 0.02
CA ALA A 79 6.05 5.90 -0.99
C ALA A 79 4.71 6.39 -1.57
N ASP A 80 3.76 5.48 -1.80
CA ASP A 80 2.42 5.81 -2.29
C ASP A 80 1.65 6.72 -1.32
N ILE A 81 1.69 6.40 -0.02
CA ILE A 81 1.11 7.23 1.04
C ILE A 81 1.79 8.61 1.10
N ALA A 82 3.12 8.66 0.96
CA ALA A 82 3.86 9.91 0.98
C ALA A 82 3.49 10.81 -0.20
N VAL A 83 3.37 10.25 -1.41
CA VAL A 83 2.87 10.97 -2.59
C VAL A 83 1.47 11.48 -2.34
N ALA A 84 0.60 10.67 -1.73
CA ALA A 84 -0.76 11.09 -1.40
C ALA A 84 -0.85 12.28 -0.48
N TYR A 85 0.00 12.27 0.53
CA TYR A 85 0.08 13.36 1.47
C TYR A 85 0.56 14.66 0.78
N LEU A 86 1.55 14.57 -0.11
CA LEU A 86 2.03 15.73 -0.87
C LEU A 86 0.99 16.30 -1.83
N VAL A 87 0.21 15.44 -2.50
CA VAL A 87 -0.89 15.86 -3.38
C VAL A 87 -1.99 16.56 -2.57
N ALA A 88 -2.36 16.00 -1.41
CA ALA A 88 -3.33 16.61 -0.52
C ALA A 88 -2.92 18.01 -0.03
N LEU A 89 -1.63 18.19 0.30
CA LEU A 89 -1.09 19.49 0.72
C LEU A 89 -1.11 20.56 -0.38
N THR A 90 -1.12 20.14 -1.65
CA THR A 90 -1.04 21.05 -2.81
C THR A 90 -2.39 21.26 -3.51
N ALA A 91 -3.47 20.67 -2.99
CA ALA A 91 -4.81 20.81 -3.54
C ALA A 91 -5.42 22.20 -3.24
N ASN A 92 -5.93 22.88 -4.29
CA ASN A 92 -6.57 24.18 -4.13
C ASN A 92 -8.05 24.02 -3.71
N PRO A 93 -8.49 24.67 -2.62
CA PRO A 93 -9.86 24.61 -2.12
C PRO A 93 -10.96 25.07 -3.07
N TYR A 94 -10.66 26.02 -3.95
CA TYR A 94 -11.70 26.69 -4.73
C TYR A 94 -11.94 26.07 -6.10
N THR A 95 -10.90 25.47 -6.67
CA THR A 95 -10.97 24.88 -8.02
C THR A 95 -11.04 23.36 -7.97
N GLY A 96 -10.77 22.74 -6.82
CA GLY A 96 -10.60 21.30 -6.69
C GLY A 96 -9.39 20.76 -7.46
N LYS A 97 -8.57 21.65 -8.05
CA LYS A 97 -7.40 21.29 -8.84
C LYS A 97 -6.18 21.23 -7.94
N SER A 98 -5.48 20.11 -7.99
CA SER A 98 -4.14 19.95 -7.43
C SER A 98 -3.15 20.84 -8.18
N ALA A 99 -2.16 21.41 -7.48
CA ALA A 99 -1.04 22.10 -8.14
C ALA A 99 -0.17 21.13 -8.97
N LEU A 100 -0.20 19.84 -8.61
CA LEU A 100 0.36 18.75 -9.40
C LEU A 100 -0.66 18.33 -10.45
N ALA A 101 -0.22 18.19 -11.70
CA ALA A 101 -1.09 17.73 -12.78
C ALA A 101 -1.59 16.30 -12.49
N ASP A 102 -2.92 16.13 -12.41
CA ASP A 102 -3.56 14.83 -12.16
C ASP A 102 -3.08 13.74 -13.12
N TRP A 103 -2.75 14.13 -14.36
CA TRP A 103 -2.14 13.30 -15.38
C TRP A 103 -0.85 12.59 -14.92
N PHE A 104 -0.05 13.20 -14.04
CA PHE A 104 1.17 12.58 -13.51
C PHE A 104 0.91 11.82 -12.21
N VAL A 105 0.06 12.38 -11.35
CA VAL A 105 -0.25 11.85 -10.03
C VAL A 105 -0.95 10.49 -10.13
N VAL A 106 -1.99 10.39 -10.96
CA VAL A 106 -2.77 9.15 -11.12
C VAL A 106 -1.92 7.96 -11.58
N PRO A 107 -1.12 8.04 -12.65
CA PRO A 107 -0.25 6.94 -13.05
C PRO A 107 0.87 6.65 -12.04
N ALA A 108 1.34 7.63 -11.27
CA ALA A 108 2.31 7.38 -10.19
C ALA A 108 1.69 6.48 -9.10
N TYR A 109 0.46 6.78 -8.67
CA TYR A 109 -0.29 5.94 -7.73
C TYR A 109 -0.52 4.53 -8.25
N VAL A 110 -1.10 4.44 -9.44
CA VAL A 110 -1.41 3.14 -10.05
C VAL A 110 -0.12 2.36 -10.25
N GLY A 111 0.97 3.01 -10.67
CA GLY A 111 2.28 2.40 -10.81
C GLY A 111 2.83 1.85 -9.50
N LEU A 112 2.87 2.66 -8.44
CA LEU A 112 3.38 2.25 -7.12
C LEU A 112 2.54 1.14 -6.48
N ALA A 113 1.21 1.22 -6.61
CA ALA A 113 0.31 0.18 -6.16
C ALA A 113 0.50 -1.13 -6.93
N THR A 114 0.66 -1.05 -8.27
CA THR A 114 0.89 -2.23 -9.12
C THR A 114 2.25 -2.86 -8.83
N ILE A 115 3.30 -2.07 -8.65
CA ILE A 115 4.63 -2.56 -8.28
C ILE A 115 4.58 -3.26 -6.91
N SER A 116 3.90 -2.66 -5.94
CA SER A 116 3.70 -3.27 -4.63
C SER A 116 3.01 -4.63 -4.77
N LEU A 117 1.86 -4.68 -5.44
CA LEU A 117 1.11 -5.92 -5.67
C LEU A 117 1.93 -6.98 -6.42
N ALA A 118 2.67 -6.58 -7.44
CA ALA A 118 3.53 -7.47 -8.22
C ALA A 118 4.67 -8.04 -7.37
N ALA A 119 5.33 -7.20 -6.56
CA ALA A 119 6.37 -7.64 -5.62
C ALA A 119 5.82 -8.64 -4.59
N PHE A 120 4.62 -8.40 -4.06
CA PHE A 120 3.94 -9.35 -3.17
C PHE A 120 3.65 -10.67 -3.87
N SER A 121 3.00 -10.61 -5.03
CA SER A 121 2.60 -11.81 -5.78
C SER A 121 3.82 -12.65 -6.18
N PHE A 122 4.90 -11.98 -6.59
CA PHE A 122 6.16 -12.62 -6.94
C PHE A 122 6.86 -13.23 -5.72
N GLY A 123 6.85 -12.54 -4.57
CA GLY A 123 7.36 -13.07 -3.31
C GLY A 123 6.64 -14.36 -2.90
N VAL A 124 5.31 -14.41 -3.01
CA VAL A 124 4.51 -15.62 -2.76
C VAL A 124 4.84 -16.71 -3.77
N TRP A 125 4.85 -16.38 -5.07
CA TRP A 125 5.16 -17.33 -6.13
C TRP A 125 6.53 -17.99 -5.93
N THR A 126 7.55 -17.21 -5.57
CA THR A 126 8.91 -17.74 -5.37
C THR A 126 8.98 -18.73 -4.20
N VAL A 127 8.16 -18.54 -3.16
CA VAL A 127 8.05 -19.50 -2.05
C VAL A 127 7.40 -20.79 -2.51
N LEU A 128 6.31 -20.69 -3.29
CA LEU A 128 5.57 -21.84 -3.80
C LEU A 128 6.38 -22.65 -4.81
N ASP A 129 7.12 -21.99 -5.71
CA ASP A 129 7.98 -22.65 -6.70
C ASP A 129 9.22 -23.28 -6.05
N GLY A 130 9.70 -22.68 -4.96
CA GLY A 130 10.79 -23.24 -4.16
C GLY A 130 10.43 -24.51 -3.38
N VAL A 131 9.15 -24.91 -3.34
CA VAL A 131 8.72 -26.11 -2.62
C VAL A 131 9.14 -27.36 -3.40
N GLN A 132 10.14 -28.07 -2.87
CA GLN A 132 10.56 -29.34 -3.44
C GLN A 132 10.01 -30.48 -2.60
N ALA A 133 9.41 -31.46 -3.26
CA ALA A 133 9.12 -32.76 -2.66
C ALA A 133 10.45 -33.45 -2.35
N ARG A 134 10.58 -33.94 -1.13
CA ARG A 134 11.79 -34.57 -0.62
C ARG A 134 11.87 -36.05 -0.97
#